data_AF-A0A1W9PKB9-F1
#
_entry.id   AF-A0A1W9PKB9-F1
#
_cell.length_a   1.000
_cell.length_b   1.000
_cell.length_c   1.000
_cell.angle_alpha   90.00
_cell.angle_beta   90.00
_cell.angle_gamma   90.00
#
_symmetry.space_group_name_H-M   'P 1'
#
loop_
_entity.id
_entity.type
_entity.pdbx_description
1 polymer ?
#
loop_
_entity_poly.entity_id
_entity_poly.type
_entity_poly.pdbx_seq_one_letter_code
_entity_poly.pdbx_strand_id
1 'polypeptide(L)'
;MKMEKKSKKLRLYFQLNYAILIGLLPIFWIGNSWKTSQAAPQKEQHQLTDLELEHAASKLLTKSQAYFEKGEYWKAAQDMILIMDYYPDYSRLDEVIYTLGNCLFQMELFKASEKIYRYLILNIRNSSFVPYALYGLERIYYETKQYERAIEYFHLLRKRFPNITVDEGIYYYGGLSYFYLEDYDNAILILSAIDNKSEYWGYALYTRSLAYFKKKISIMLLQT
;
A
#
# COMPACT_ATOMS: atom_id res chain seq x y z
N MET A 1 -3.21 -3.38 28.89
CA MET A 1 -4.01 -4.61 28.73
C MET A 1 -4.88 -4.67 27.45
N LYS A 2 -5.48 -3.57 26.96
CA LYS A 2 -6.26 -3.58 25.69
C LYS A 2 -5.39 -3.63 24.41
N MET A 3 -4.20 -3.05 24.42
CA MET A 3 -3.27 -3.00 23.27
C MET A 3 -2.64 -4.37 22.95
N GLU A 4 -2.30 -5.13 23.98
CA GLU A 4 -1.68 -6.46 23.87
C GLU A 4 -2.61 -7.52 23.24
N LYS A 5 -3.93 -7.38 23.41
CA LYS A 5 -4.92 -8.23 22.73
C LYS A 5 -5.02 -7.94 21.24
N LYS A 6 -4.70 -6.71 20.80
CA LYS A 6 -4.77 -6.30 19.39
C LYS A 6 -3.54 -6.80 18.61
N SER A 7 -2.34 -6.76 19.22
CA SER A 7 -1.12 -7.33 18.63
C SER A 7 -1.14 -8.85 18.56
N LYS A 8 -1.68 -9.54 19.59
CA LYS A 8 -1.88 -11.00 19.57
C LYS A 8 -2.87 -11.44 18.48
N LYS A 9 -3.93 -10.68 18.21
CA LYS A 9 -4.88 -10.98 17.11
C LYS A 9 -4.24 -10.84 15.72
N LEU A 10 -3.33 -9.87 15.52
CA LEU A 10 -2.60 -9.71 14.27
C LEU A 10 -1.65 -10.88 14.02
N ARG A 11 -0.87 -11.29 15.04
CA ARG A 11 0.04 -12.45 14.94
C ARG A 11 -0.71 -13.74 14.60
N LEU A 12 -1.89 -13.94 15.19
CA LEU A 12 -2.71 -15.13 14.93
C LEU A 12 -3.29 -15.15 13.51
N TYR A 13 -3.65 -13.99 12.96
CA TYR A 13 -4.22 -13.86 11.60
C TYR A 13 -3.17 -14.14 10.50
N PHE A 14 -1.90 -13.82 10.75
CA PHE A 14 -0.79 -14.13 9.82
C PHE A 14 -0.27 -15.56 9.97
N GLN A 15 -0.22 -16.12 11.19
CA GLN A 15 0.15 -17.53 11.40
C GLN A 15 -0.84 -18.52 10.75
N LEU A 16 -2.15 -18.23 10.76
CA LEU A 16 -3.14 -19.12 10.13
C LEU A 16 -3.04 -19.19 8.60
N ASN A 17 -2.51 -18.16 7.93
CA ASN A 17 -2.26 -18.21 6.48
C ASN A 17 -0.89 -18.81 6.12
N TYR A 18 0.07 -18.81 7.04
CA TYR A 18 1.38 -19.42 6.82
C TYR A 18 1.35 -20.96 6.89
N ALA A 19 0.45 -21.52 7.70
CA ALA A 19 0.30 -22.98 7.87
C ALA A 19 -0.27 -23.71 6.63
N ILE A 20 -0.86 -22.99 5.67
CA ILE A 20 -1.40 -23.57 4.43
C ILE A 20 -0.30 -23.70 3.35
N LEU A 21 0.85 -23.05 3.52
CA LEU A 21 1.92 -22.98 2.51
C LEU A 21 3.11 -23.91 2.76
N ILE A 22 3.27 -24.48 3.96
CA ILE A 22 4.38 -25.39 4.25
C ILE A 22 3.88 -26.51 5.17
N GLY A 23 3.38 -27.59 4.57
CA GLY A 23 3.05 -28.80 5.32
C GLY A 23 4.32 -29.52 5.76
N LEU A 24 4.80 -29.31 6.99
CA LEU A 24 5.69 -30.24 7.70
C LEU A 24 5.53 -30.08 9.23
N LEU A 25 5.22 -31.20 9.89
CA LEU A 25 4.98 -31.39 11.33
C LEU A 25 6.27 -31.44 12.18
N PRO A 26 6.20 -31.24 13.51
CA PRO A 26 7.34 -31.17 14.42
C PRO A 26 7.85 -32.58 14.78
N ILE A 27 9.17 -32.78 14.80
CA ILE A 27 9.80 -34.05 15.17
C ILE A 27 10.70 -33.88 16.40
N PHE A 28 10.24 -34.54 17.48
CA PHE A 28 10.97 -35.29 18.50
C PHE A 28 11.91 -34.61 19.51
N TRP A 29 11.37 -34.49 20.71
CA TRP A 29 11.91 -35.04 21.97
C TRP A 29 12.82 -36.28 21.82
N ILE A 30 14.09 -36.21 22.26
CA ILE A 30 14.84 -37.32 22.86
C ILE A 30 15.67 -36.75 24.01
N GLY A 31 15.61 -37.40 25.16
CA GLY A 31 16.25 -36.96 26.40
C GLY A 31 17.67 -37.47 26.63
N ASN A 32 18.23 -36.85 27.68
CA ASN A 32 19.27 -37.26 28.61
C ASN A 32 20.78 -36.99 28.37
N SER A 33 21.29 -36.36 29.44
CA SER A 33 22.56 -36.58 30.16
C SER A 33 23.88 -36.08 29.57
N TRP A 34 24.31 -34.89 30.02
CA TRP A 34 25.71 -34.61 30.39
C TRP A 34 25.76 -33.62 31.57
N LYS A 35 26.32 -34.06 32.71
CA LYS A 35 26.86 -33.18 33.75
C LYS A 35 28.38 -33.33 33.70
N THR A 36 29.09 -32.33 33.19
CA THR A 36 30.39 -31.84 33.71
C THR A 36 30.80 -30.54 32.99
N SER A 37 30.88 -29.48 33.79
CA SER A 37 31.79 -28.33 33.71
C SER A 37 32.57 -28.08 32.40
N GLN A 38 31.99 -27.25 31.53
CA GLN A 38 32.56 -25.94 31.24
C GLN A 38 31.42 -24.96 31.41
N ALA A 39 31.61 -23.88 32.18
CA ALA A 39 30.76 -22.72 32.04
C ALA A 39 30.93 -22.25 30.59
N ALA A 40 30.06 -22.73 29.69
CA ALA A 40 29.89 -22.11 28.39
C ALA A 40 29.76 -20.62 28.68
N PRO A 41 30.49 -19.73 28.00
CA PRO A 41 30.28 -18.31 28.19
C PRO A 41 28.78 -18.14 27.97
N GLN A 42 28.08 -17.67 29.01
CA GLN A 42 26.75 -17.14 28.80
C GLN A 42 26.99 -16.08 27.74
N LYS A 43 26.72 -16.41 26.47
CA LYS A 43 26.50 -15.41 25.45
C LYS A 43 25.36 -14.64 26.04
N GLU A 44 25.67 -13.53 26.72
CA GLU A 44 24.67 -12.58 27.16
C GLU A 44 23.78 -12.38 25.95
N GLN A 45 22.56 -12.89 26.03
CA GLN A 45 21.53 -12.54 25.07
C GLN A 45 21.24 -11.08 25.38
N HIS A 46 22.09 -10.20 24.85
CA HIS A 46 21.91 -8.76 24.94
C HIS A 46 20.58 -8.49 24.23
N GLN A 47 19.53 -8.28 25.03
CA GLN A 47 18.25 -7.87 24.51
C GLN A 47 18.48 -6.48 23.93
N LEU A 48 18.31 -6.37 22.61
CA LEU A 48 18.49 -5.11 21.90
C LEU A 48 17.66 -4.03 22.57
N THR A 49 18.29 -2.91 22.85
CA THR A 49 17.59 -1.72 23.35
C THR A 49 16.61 -1.21 22.31
N ASP A 50 15.58 -0.47 22.74
CA ASP A 50 14.60 0.14 21.82
C ASP A 50 15.29 0.99 20.74
N LEU A 51 16.37 1.69 21.10
CA LEU A 51 17.17 2.47 20.16
C LEU A 51 17.91 1.62 19.13
N GLU A 52 18.45 0.46 19.54
CA GLU A 52 19.11 -0.46 18.61
C GLU A 52 18.10 -1.11 17.66
N LEU A 53 16.90 -1.44 18.14
CA LEU A 53 15.80 -1.93 17.33
C LEU A 53 15.35 -0.87 16.30
N GLU A 54 15.21 0.39 16.73
CA GLU A 54 14.88 1.51 15.86
C GLU A 54 15.95 1.70 14.76
N HIS A 55 17.23 1.66 15.12
CA HIS A 55 18.34 1.75 14.15
C HIS A 55 18.38 0.56 13.19
N ALA A 56 18.11 -0.66 13.67
CA ALA A 56 18.06 -1.85 12.81
C ALA A 56 16.91 -1.77 11.80
N ALA A 57 15.71 -1.39 12.24
CA ALA A 57 14.56 -1.16 11.37
C ALA A 57 14.81 -0.04 10.36
N SER A 58 15.44 1.06 10.78
CA SER A 58 15.82 2.17 9.91
C SER A 58 16.78 1.73 8.79
N LYS A 59 17.79 0.93 9.10
CA LYS A 59 18.70 0.35 8.10
C LYS A 59 17.97 -0.53 7.09
N LEU A 60 17.04 -1.38 7.56
CA LEU A 60 16.21 -2.20 6.69
C LEU A 60 15.32 -1.34 5.80
N LEU A 61 14.73 -0.26 6.33
CA LEU A 61 13.91 0.66 5.55
C LEU A 61 14.74 1.29 4.43
N THR A 62 15.91 1.85 4.72
CA THR A 62 16.79 2.44 3.70
C THR A 62 17.20 1.43 2.62
N LYS A 63 17.51 0.19 3.01
CA LYS A 63 17.82 -0.89 2.06
C LYS A 63 16.62 -1.21 1.18
N SER A 64 15.44 -1.34 1.77
CA SER A 64 14.20 -1.63 1.05
C SER A 64 13.82 -0.52 0.07
N GLN A 65 14.06 0.74 0.42
CA GLN A 65 13.89 1.89 -0.47
C GLN A 65 14.86 1.83 -1.65
N ALA A 66 16.12 1.50 -1.40
CA ALA A 66 17.08 1.32 -2.49
C ALA A 66 16.69 0.17 -3.45
N TYR A 67 16.05 -0.89 -2.95
CA TYR A 67 15.48 -1.93 -3.81
C TYR A 67 14.27 -1.44 -4.60
N PHE A 68 13.40 -0.64 -3.98
CA PHE A 68 12.24 -0.05 -4.65
C PHE A 68 12.66 0.83 -5.83
N GLU A 69 13.63 1.73 -5.63
CA GLU A 69 14.16 2.60 -6.69
C GLU A 69 14.82 1.83 -7.84
N LYS A 70 15.33 0.62 -7.58
CA LYS A 70 15.88 -0.28 -8.60
C LYS A 70 14.82 -1.12 -9.31
N GLY A 71 13.54 -1.00 -8.93
CA GLY A 71 12.46 -1.85 -9.41
C GLY A 71 12.48 -3.28 -8.83
N GLU A 72 13.33 -3.56 -7.83
CA GLU A 72 13.42 -4.86 -7.17
C GLU A 72 12.34 -4.99 -6.07
N TYR A 73 11.07 -4.82 -6.46
CA TYR A 73 9.93 -4.69 -5.55
C TYR A 73 9.73 -5.88 -4.61
N TRP A 74 10.10 -7.09 -5.05
CA TRP A 74 10.00 -8.28 -4.22
C TRP A 74 10.98 -8.25 -3.04
N LYS A 75 12.22 -7.76 -3.25
CA LYS A 75 13.22 -7.63 -2.18
C LYS A 75 12.82 -6.53 -1.21
N ALA A 76 12.33 -5.41 -1.75
CA ALA A 76 11.80 -4.31 -0.96
C ALA A 76 10.65 -4.79 -0.06
N ALA A 77 9.67 -5.51 -0.63
CA ALA A 77 8.54 -6.06 0.12
C ALA A 77 8.98 -7.04 1.21
N GLN A 78 9.97 -7.91 0.94
CA GLN A 78 10.51 -8.84 1.92
C GLN A 78 11.11 -8.11 3.13
N ASP A 79 11.96 -7.11 2.90
CA ASP A 79 12.57 -6.32 3.98
C ASP A 79 11.50 -5.52 4.76
N MET A 80 10.46 -5.02 4.09
CA MET A 80 9.36 -4.29 4.76
C MET A 80 8.50 -5.22 5.64
N ILE A 81 8.19 -6.43 5.18
CA ILE A 81 7.48 -7.44 5.97
C ILE A 81 8.31 -7.80 7.21
N LEU A 82 9.63 -7.92 7.07
CA LEU A 82 10.54 -8.14 8.20
C LEU A 82 10.44 -7.00 9.22
N ILE A 83 10.38 -5.74 8.76
CA ILE A 83 10.19 -4.59 9.66
C ILE A 83 8.86 -4.71 10.42
N MET A 84 7.76 -5.02 9.71
CA MET A 84 6.43 -5.14 10.33
C MET A 84 6.33 -6.27 11.36
N ASP A 85 7.01 -7.39 11.13
CA ASP A 85 6.93 -8.57 11.99
C ASP A 85 7.83 -8.46 13.23
N TYR A 86 9.04 -7.92 13.06
CA TYR A 86 10.07 -7.91 14.11
C TYR A 86 10.22 -6.55 14.82
N TYR A 87 9.74 -5.46 14.21
CA TYR A 87 9.87 -4.09 14.74
C TYR A 87 8.51 -3.36 14.71
N PRO A 88 7.46 -3.91 15.36
CA PRO A 88 6.10 -3.37 15.29
C PRO A 88 5.91 -1.99 15.95
N ASP A 89 6.89 -1.53 16.73
CA ASP A 89 6.88 -0.22 17.40
C ASP A 89 7.80 0.80 16.69
N TYR A 90 8.35 0.46 15.52
CA TYR A 90 9.21 1.33 14.72
C TYR A 90 8.52 2.67 14.41
N SER A 91 9.23 3.78 14.61
CA SER A 91 8.60 5.12 14.56
C SER A 91 8.01 5.48 13.19
N ARG A 92 8.57 4.92 12.10
CA ARG A 92 8.16 5.15 10.71
C ARG A 92 7.42 3.94 10.12
N LEU A 93 6.70 3.18 10.95
CA LEU A 93 5.98 1.99 10.49
C LEU A 93 4.91 2.32 9.43
N ASP A 94 4.34 3.53 9.48
CA ASP A 94 3.37 3.98 8.49
C ASP A 94 3.96 4.15 7.09
N GLU A 95 5.18 4.68 6.99
CA GLU A 95 5.97 4.71 5.75
C GLU A 95 6.27 3.31 5.23
N VAL A 96 6.67 2.39 6.11
CA VAL A 96 6.93 0.98 5.76
C VAL A 96 5.67 0.34 5.16
N ILE A 97 4.52 0.50 5.81
CA ILE A 97 3.24 -0.06 5.35
C ILE A 97 2.83 0.56 4.01
N TYR A 98 2.92 1.88 3.87
CA TYR A 98 2.59 2.55 2.62
C TYR A 98 3.49 2.07 1.47
N THR A 99 4.80 1.99 1.71
CA THR A 99 5.76 1.57 0.69
C THR A 99 5.58 0.10 0.34
N LEU A 100 5.24 -0.76 1.31
CA LEU A 100 4.86 -2.15 1.03
C LEU A 100 3.63 -2.23 0.13
N GLY A 101 2.63 -1.39 0.38
CA GLY A 101 1.48 -1.24 -0.51
C GLY A 101 1.90 -0.92 -1.95
N ASN A 102 2.84 0.02 -2.11
CA ASN A 102 3.39 0.39 -3.42
C ASN A 102 4.17 -0.76 -4.07
N CYS A 103 5.01 -1.49 -3.33
CA CYS A 103 5.71 -2.66 -3.84
C CYS A 103 4.73 -3.70 -4.39
N LEU A 104 3.67 -4.00 -3.62
CA LEU A 104 2.63 -4.95 -4.02
C LEU A 104 1.84 -4.45 -5.23
N PHE A 105 1.59 -3.15 -5.33
CA PHE A 105 0.96 -2.54 -6.50
C PHE A 105 1.82 -2.74 -7.76
N GLN A 106 3.12 -2.45 -7.68
CA GLN A 106 4.05 -2.58 -8.81
C GLN A 106 4.26 -4.04 -9.26
N MET A 107 4.02 -5.00 -8.36
CA MET A 107 4.00 -6.43 -8.68
C MET A 107 2.62 -6.91 -9.17
N GLU A 108 1.67 -6.00 -9.42
CA GLU A 108 0.28 -6.29 -9.81
C GLU A 108 -0.49 -7.17 -8.80
N LEU A 109 -0.01 -7.26 -7.56
CA LEU A 109 -0.65 -7.98 -6.48
C LEU A 109 -1.74 -7.11 -5.83
N PHE A 110 -2.69 -6.65 -6.64
CA PHE A 110 -3.69 -5.63 -6.27
C PHE A 110 -4.50 -6.00 -5.02
N LYS A 111 -4.91 -7.26 -4.86
CA LYS A 111 -5.64 -7.71 -3.67
C LYS A 111 -4.80 -7.62 -2.39
N ALA A 112 -3.50 -7.86 -2.48
CA ALA A 112 -2.60 -7.74 -1.33
C ALA A 112 -2.32 -6.27 -1.03
N SER A 113 -2.03 -5.47 -2.07
CA SER A 113 -1.83 -4.03 -1.96
C SER A 113 -3.05 -3.32 -1.34
N GLU A 114 -4.27 -3.66 -1.77
CA GLU A 114 -5.52 -3.14 -1.22
C GLU A 114 -5.60 -3.37 0.30
N LYS A 115 -5.28 -4.60 0.75
CA LYS A 115 -5.31 -4.94 2.19
C LYS A 115 -4.32 -4.09 2.98
N ILE A 116 -3.13 -3.85 2.44
CA ILE A 116 -2.09 -3.05 3.09
C ILE A 116 -2.48 -1.57 3.17
N TYR A 117 -2.97 -0.96 2.08
CA TYR A 117 -3.47 0.41 2.13
C TYR A 117 -4.65 0.58 3.08
N ARG A 118 -5.62 -0.35 3.05
CA ARG A 118 -6.74 -0.36 4.01
C ARG A 118 -6.25 -0.50 5.45
N TYR A 119 -5.23 -1.33 5.69
CA TYR A 119 -4.63 -1.47 7.01
C TYR A 119 -4.07 -0.13 7.52
N LEU A 120 -3.31 0.59 6.69
CA LEU A 120 -2.79 1.92 7.01
C LEU A 120 -3.93 2.89 7.37
N ILE A 121 -4.94 3.01 6.50
CA ILE A 121 -6.06 3.94 6.65
C ILE A 121 -6.86 3.67 7.93
N LEU A 122 -7.06 2.40 8.28
CA LEU A 122 -7.90 2.01 9.41
C LEU A 122 -7.17 2.08 10.76
N ASN A 123 -5.89 1.72 10.78
CA ASN A 123 -5.12 1.54 12.02
C ASN A 123 -4.19 2.72 12.33
N ILE A 124 -3.74 3.48 11.33
CA ILE A 124 -2.82 4.63 11.50
C ILE A 124 -3.45 5.89 10.92
N ARG A 125 -4.62 6.27 11.46
CA ARG A 125 -5.53 7.27 10.87
C ARG A 125 -4.95 8.67 10.70
N ASN A 126 -3.94 9.03 11.50
CA ASN A 126 -3.28 10.33 11.51
C ASN A 126 -1.96 10.36 10.74
N SER A 127 -1.62 9.27 10.04
CA SER A 127 -0.41 9.22 9.21
C SER A 127 -0.52 10.20 8.03
N SER A 128 0.60 10.85 7.69
CA SER A 128 0.75 11.65 6.48
C SER A 128 0.60 10.81 5.21
N PHE A 129 0.74 9.48 5.29
CA PHE A 129 0.59 8.54 4.18
C PHE A 129 -0.86 8.15 3.87
N VAL A 130 -1.82 8.45 4.75
CA VAL A 130 -3.25 8.15 4.53
C VAL A 130 -3.79 8.67 3.19
N PRO A 131 -3.59 9.95 2.80
CA PRO A 131 -4.05 10.44 1.51
C PRO A 131 -3.40 9.69 0.33
N TYR A 132 -2.10 9.38 0.42
CA TYR A 132 -1.40 8.61 -0.62
C TYR A 132 -1.89 7.16 -0.70
N ALA A 133 -2.25 6.54 0.42
CA ALA A 133 -2.87 5.21 0.42
C ALA A 133 -4.30 5.21 -0.13
N LEU A 134 -5.07 6.27 0.09
CA LEU A 134 -6.38 6.44 -0.58
C LEU A 134 -6.22 6.56 -2.10
N TYR A 135 -5.21 7.32 -2.54
CA TYR A 135 -4.85 7.40 -3.95
C TYR A 135 -4.38 6.05 -4.51
N GLY A 136 -3.59 5.28 -3.75
CA GLY A 136 -3.23 3.91 -4.10
C GLY A 136 -4.45 3.00 -4.29
N LEU A 137 -5.48 3.14 -3.44
CA LEU A 137 -6.75 2.41 -3.58
C LEU A 137 -7.54 2.84 -4.83
N GLU A 138 -7.64 4.14 -5.10
CA GLU A 138 -8.23 4.66 -6.34
C GLU A 138 -7.58 4.02 -7.57
N ARG A 139 -6.25 4.03 -7.63
CA ARG A 139 -5.47 3.40 -8.71
C ARG A 139 -5.75 1.90 -8.82
N ILE A 140 -5.76 1.17 -7.70
CA ILE A 140 -6.09 -0.26 -7.70
C ILE A 140 -7.47 -0.51 -8.32
N TYR A 141 -8.48 0.27 -7.95
CA TYR A 141 -9.82 0.09 -8.49
C TYR A 141 -9.91 0.48 -9.96
N TYR A 142 -9.18 1.50 -10.38
CA TYR A 142 -9.02 1.83 -11.79
C TYR A 142 -8.37 0.68 -12.59
N GLU A 143 -7.21 0.18 -12.15
CA GLU A 143 -6.47 -0.91 -12.84
C GLU A 143 -7.29 -2.20 -12.90
N THR A 144 -8.10 -2.46 -11.87
CA THR A 144 -9.02 -3.62 -11.83
C THR A 144 -10.39 -3.35 -12.46
N LYS A 145 -10.54 -2.23 -13.18
CA LYS A 145 -11.75 -1.82 -13.93
C LYS A 145 -13.02 -1.66 -13.08
N GLN A 146 -12.86 -1.46 -11.78
CA GLN A 146 -13.94 -1.13 -10.84
C GLN A 146 -14.07 0.40 -10.76
N TYR A 147 -14.48 1.02 -11.86
CA TYR A 147 -14.43 2.48 -12.03
C TYR A 147 -15.31 3.23 -11.04
N GLU A 148 -16.48 2.69 -10.67
CA GLU A 148 -17.35 3.29 -9.66
C GLU A 148 -16.63 3.40 -8.31
N ARG A 149 -15.88 2.35 -7.93
CA ARG A 149 -15.10 2.35 -6.67
C ARG A 149 -13.92 3.30 -6.76
N ALA A 150 -13.25 3.40 -7.91
CA ALA A 150 -12.19 4.38 -8.10
C ALA A 150 -12.73 5.80 -7.85
N ILE A 151 -13.91 6.13 -8.40
CA ILE A 151 -14.61 7.41 -8.18
C ILE A 151 -14.98 7.61 -6.70
N GLU A 152 -15.43 6.58 -5.99
CA GLU A 152 -15.68 6.67 -4.54
C GLU A 152 -14.43 7.12 -3.77
N TYR A 153 -13.26 6.55 -4.08
CA TYR A 153 -12.00 6.91 -3.44
C TYR A 153 -11.49 8.28 -3.85
N PHE A 154 -11.64 8.66 -5.12
CA PHE A 154 -11.40 10.02 -5.61
C PHE A 154 -12.16 11.04 -4.77
N HIS A 155 -13.49 10.88 -4.63
CA HIS A 155 -14.33 11.80 -3.85
C HIS A 155 -13.98 11.78 -2.37
N LEU A 156 -13.70 10.60 -1.80
CA LEU A 156 -13.30 10.48 -0.40
C LEU A 156 -11.99 11.25 -0.13
N LEU A 157 -11.00 11.14 -1.02
CA LEU A 157 -9.73 11.85 -0.91
C LEU A 157 -9.96 13.37 -0.99
N ARG A 158 -10.70 13.84 -2.01
CA ARG A 158 -11.01 15.27 -2.19
C ARG A 158 -11.77 15.86 -1.00
N LYS A 159 -12.70 15.10 -0.42
CA LYS A 159 -13.49 15.53 0.74
C LYS A 159 -12.65 15.59 2.03
N ARG A 160 -11.80 14.59 2.27
CA ARG A 160 -11.02 14.47 3.51
C ARG A 160 -9.75 15.31 3.49
N PHE A 161 -9.19 15.55 2.30
CA PHE A 161 -7.91 16.24 2.09
C PHE A 161 -8.04 17.29 0.96
N PRO A 162 -8.82 18.37 1.14
CA PRO A 162 -9.09 19.33 0.06
C PRO A 162 -7.85 20.13 -0.39
N ASN A 163 -6.92 20.39 0.54
CA ASN A 163 -5.76 21.25 0.34
C ASN A 163 -4.45 20.48 0.21
N ILE A 164 -4.51 19.15 0.09
CA ILE A 164 -3.28 18.39 0.02
C ILE A 164 -2.63 18.55 -1.35
N THR A 165 -1.34 18.83 -1.34
CA THR A 165 -0.49 18.75 -2.53
C THR A 165 -0.21 17.28 -2.82
N VAL A 166 -1.23 16.55 -3.27
CA VAL A 166 -1.02 15.21 -3.85
C VAL A 166 -0.85 15.36 -5.36
N ASP A 167 -0.15 14.38 -5.92
CA ASP A 167 -0.04 14.10 -7.34
C ASP A 167 -1.36 14.36 -8.09
N GLU A 168 -1.29 15.14 -9.18
CA GLU A 168 -2.43 15.39 -10.04
C GLU A 168 -2.97 14.13 -10.73
N GLY A 169 -2.24 13.02 -10.64
CA GLY A 169 -2.72 11.70 -11.00
C GLY A 169 -4.06 11.33 -10.36
N ILE A 170 -4.43 11.88 -9.19
CA ILE A 170 -5.80 11.71 -8.63
C ILE A 170 -6.87 12.18 -9.61
N TYR A 171 -6.72 13.37 -10.18
CA TYR A 171 -7.69 13.88 -11.16
C TYR A 171 -7.65 13.06 -12.45
N TYR A 172 -6.46 12.56 -12.82
CA TYR A 172 -6.32 11.75 -14.01
C TYR A 172 -7.06 10.42 -13.90
N TYR A 173 -6.83 9.64 -12.84
CA TYR A 173 -7.48 8.35 -12.63
C TYR A 173 -8.98 8.50 -12.32
N GLY A 174 -9.39 9.51 -11.56
CA GLY A 174 -10.80 9.84 -11.36
C GLY A 174 -11.50 10.22 -12.68
N GLY A 175 -10.86 11.07 -13.48
CA GLY A 175 -11.36 11.47 -14.80
C GLY A 175 -11.43 10.32 -15.81
N LEU A 176 -10.43 9.45 -15.85
CA LEU A 176 -10.45 8.22 -16.65
C LEU A 176 -11.56 7.27 -16.20
N SER A 177 -11.78 7.14 -14.90
CA SER A 177 -12.86 6.30 -14.37
C SER A 177 -14.22 6.79 -14.85
N TYR A 178 -14.48 8.10 -14.82
CA TYR A 178 -15.69 8.67 -15.43
C TYR A 178 -15.76 8.44 -16.94
N PHE A 179 -14.63 8.58 -17.65
CA PHE A 179 -14.57 8.33 -19.09
C PHE A 179 -14.97 6.90 -19.46
N TYR A 180 -14.48 5.90 -18.71
CA TYR A 180 -14.82 4.50 -18.95
C TYR A 180 -16.25 4.12 -18.54
N LEU A 181 -16.87 4.89 -17.65
CA LEU A 181 -18.30 4.79 -17.35
C LEU A 181 -19.18 5.58 -18.35
N GLU A 182 -18.57 6.13 -19.40
CA GLU A 182 -19.22 6.96 -20.42
C GLU A 182 -19.87 8.25 -19.88
N ASP A 183 -19.54 8.62 -18.65
CA ASP A 183 -19.89 9.92 -18.08
C ASP A 183 -18.88 10.96 -18.56
N TYR A 184 -19.01 11.30 -19.83
CA TYR A 184 -18.08 12.20 -20.51
C TYR A 184 -18.11 13.61 -19.92
N ASP A 185 -19.23 14.04 -19.34
CA ASP A 185 -19.36 15.35 -18.70
C ASP A 185 -18.46 15.46 -17.47
N ASN A 186 -18.56 14.50 -16.55
CA ASN A 186 -17.69 14.48 -15.38
C ASN A 186 -16.23 14.19 -15.76
N ALA A 187 -15.99 13.32 -16.74
CA ALA A 187 -14.62 13.06 -17.23
C ALA A 187 -13.95 14.36 -17.71
N ILE A 188 -14.64 15.15 -18.54
CA ILE A 188 -14.13 16.43 -19.04
C ILE A 188 -13.89 17.40 -17.90
N LEU A 189 -14.85 17.52 -16.98
CA LEU A 189 -14.76 18.45 -15.84
C LEU A 189 -13.54 18.14 -14.97
N ILE A 190 -13.39 16.88 -14.54
CA ILE A 190 -12.32 16.47 -13.63
C ILE A 190 -10.95 16.57 -14.30
N LEU A 191 -10.81 16.12 -15.55
CA LEU A 191 -9.54 16.20 -16.28
C LEU A 191 -9.14 17.66 -16.62
N SER A 192 -10.10 18.60 -16.63
CA SER A 192 -9.80 20.03 -16.84
C SER A 192 -9.11 20.68 -15.65
N ALA A 193 -9.13 20.03 -14.48
CA ALA A 193 -8.47 20.51 -13.26
C ALA A 193 -6.96 20.23 -13.23
N ILE A 194 -6.43 19.46 -14.19
CA ILE A 194 -5.01 19.09 -14.29
C ILE A 194 -4.23 20.28 -14.88
N ASP A 195 -3.23 20.77 -14.14
CA ASP A 195 -2.37 21.90 -14.51
C ASP A 195 -1.46 21.53 -15.68
N ASN A 196 -1.07 22.52 -16.49
CA ASN A 196 -0.25 22.30 -17.68
C ASN A 196 1.20 21.89 -17.39
N LYS A 197 1.67 22.02 -16.15
CA LYS A 197 3.00 21.57 -15.72
C LYS A 197 3.01 20.13 -15.23
N SER A 198 1.84 19.52 -15.06
CA SER A 198 1.71 18.13 -14.61
C SER A 198 2.17 17.14 -15.67
N GLU A 199 2.79 16.05 -15.23
CA GLU A 199 3.13 14.94 -16.12
C GLU A 199 1.89 14.30 -16.77
N TYR A 200 0.72 14.45 -16.12
CA TYR A 200 -0.56 13.95 -16.62
C TYR A 200 -1.22 14.87 -17.65
N TRP A 201 -0.74 16.10 -17.85
CA TRP A 201 -1.42 17.09 -18.69
C TRP A 201 -1.66 16.62 -20.12
N GLY A 202 -0.63 16.05 -20.77
CA GLY A 202 -0.76 15.52 -22.13
C GLY A 202 -1.79 14.40 -22.24
N TYR A 203 -1.76 13.48 -21.27
CA TYR A 203 -2.72 12.36 -21.19
C TYR A 203 -4.14 12.85 -20.90
N ALA A 204 -4.29 13.87 -20.04
CA ALA A 204 -5.56 14.50 -19.73
C ALA A 204 -6.15 15.19 -20.95
N LEU A 205 -5.36 15.97 -21.70
CA LEU A 205 -5.81 16.62 -22.94
C LEU A 205 -6.29 15.61 -23.98
N TYR A 206 -5.53 14.53 -24.16
CA TYR A 206 -5.90 13.44 -25.07
C TYR A 206 -7.26 12.83 -24.67
N THR A 207 -7.39 12.44 -23.40
CA THR A 207 -8.61 11.80 -22.88
C THR A 207 -9.83 12.73 -22.94
N ARG A 208 -9.65 14.02 -22.59
CA ARG A 208 -10.71 15.04 -22.72
C ARG A 208 -11.17 15.20 -24.16
N SER A 209 -10.23 15.23 -25.10
CA SER A 209 -10.55 15.35 -26.53
C SER A 209 -11.38 14.15 -27.02
N LEU A 210 -11.01 12.94 -26.59
CA LEU A 210 -11.80 11.74 -26.85
C LEU A 210 -13.19 11.80 -26.21
N ALA A 211 -13.28 12.30 -24.98
CA ALA A 211 -14.56 12.45 -24.27
C ALA A 211 -15.50 13.41 -25.03
N TYR A 212 -15.00 14.55 -25.49
CA TYR A 212 -15.77 15.47 -26.34
C TYR A 212 -16.27 14.81 -27.62
N PHE A 213 -15.41 14.06 -28.29
CA PHE A 213 -15.76 13.34 -29.52
C PHE A 213 -16.86 12.30 -29.29
N LYS A 214 -16.69 11.44 -28.26
CA LYS A 214 -17.68 10.41 -27.90
C LYS A 214 -19.01 11.00 -27.46
N LYS A 215 -18.97 12.07 -26.66
CA LYS A 215 -20.18 12.82 -26.27
C LYS A 215 -20.93 13.36 -27.49
N LYS A 216 -20.23 13.92 -28.49
CA LYS A 216 -20.87 14.40 -29.71
C LYS A 216 -21.55 13.26 -30.48
N ILE A 217 -20.91 12.09 -30.56
CA ILE A 217 -21.48 10.91 -31.22
C ILE A 217 -22.72 10.40 -30.50
N SER A 218 -22.70 10.28 -29.17
CA SER A 218 -23.85 9.78 -28.42
C SER A 218 -25.08 10.67 -28.61
N ILE A 219 -24.91 12.00 -28.67
CA ILE A 219 -25.99 12.94 -28.97
C ILE A 219 -26.56 12.71 -30.38
N MET A 220 -25.70 12.50 -31.38
CA MET A 220 -26.16 12.27 -32.76
C MET A 220 -26.96 10.96 -32.89
N LEU A 221 -26.56 9.90 -32.19
CA LEU A 221 -27.26 8.60 -32.21
C LEU A 221 -28.63 8.64 -31.52
N LEU A 222 -28.85 9.54 -30.56
CA LEU A 222 -30.14 9.71 -29.90
C LEU A 222 -31.15 10.52 -30.72
N GLN A 223 -30.70 11.17 -31.80
CA GLN A 223 -31.51 12.02 -32.67
C GLN A 223 -31.97 11.31 -33.96
N THR A 224 -31.51 10.08 -34.20
CA THR A 224 -31.86 9.22 -35.35
C THR A 224 -32.81 8.11 -34.93
#